data_AF-A0A5A5RPA1-F1
#
_entry.id   AF-A0A5A5RPA1-F1
#
_cell.length_a   1.000
_cell.length_b   1.000
_cell.length_c   1.000
_cell.angle_alpha   90.00
_cell.angle_beta   90.00
_cell.angle_gamma   90.00
#
_symmetry.space_group_name_H-M   'P 1'
#
loop_
_entity.id
_entity.type
_entity.pdbx_description
1 polymer ?
#
loop_
_entity_poly.entity_id
_entity_poly.type
_entity_poly.pdbx_seq_one_letter_code
_entity_poly.pdbx_strand_id
1 'polypeptide(L)' 'MTKIGIKLHKISNTKCGHVHQKLGGSKVFKCPECGHTLNRDFNGALGIMLKALSDTTFTVVKNGNAIVAQYSDIRCCTA' A
#
# COMPACT_ATOMS: atom_id res chain seq x y z
N MET A 1 -1.05 -14.04 -19.04
CA MET A 1 0.24 -14.03 -18.31
C MET A 1 0.42 -12.67 -17.66
N THR A 2 -0.12 -12.47 -16.47
CA THR A 2 0.24 -11.29 -15.67
C THR A 2 0.60 -11.82 -14.31
N LYS A 3 1.89 -12.15 -14.14
CA LYS A 3 2.44 -12.41 -12.81
C LYS A 3 2.24 -11.11 -12.03
N ILE A 4 1.21 -11.02 -11.19
CA ILE A 4 1.19 -10.09 -10.07
C ILE A 4 2.25 -10.63 -9.10
N GLY A 5 3.50 -10.37 -9.43
CA GLY A 5 4.64 -10.68 -8.58
C GLY A 5 4.62 -9.70 -7.43
N ILE A 6 3.83 -9.99 -6.40
CA ILE A 6 4.00 -9.37 -5.08
C ILE A 6 5.39 -9.75 -4.59
N LYS A 7 6.36 -8.86 -4.85
CA LYS A 7 7.75 -8.99 -4.43
C LYS A 7 7.77 -8.78 -2.91
N LEU A 8 7.45 -9.84 -2.15
CA LEU A 8 7.07 -9.80 -0.73
C LEU A 8 8.20 -9.46 0.26
N HIS A 9 9.34 -8.95 -0.21
CA HIS A 9 10.50 -8.67 0.66
C HIS A 9 10.82 -7.18 0.81
N LYS A 10 9.98 -6.30 0.25
CA LYS A 10 10.21 -4.85 0.27
C LYS A 10 9.07 -4.15 1.01
N ILE A 11 9.44 -3.25 1.94
CA ILE A 11 8.49 -2.42 2.67
C ILE A 11 8.83 -0.95 2.39
N SER A 12 7.86 -0.19 1.90
CA SER A 12 8.00 1.26 1.72
C SER A 12 7.56 1.99 2.99
N ASN A 13 8.24 3.08 3.30
CA ASN A 13 7.72 4.04 4.27
C ASN A 13 6.49 4.73 3.66
N THR A 14 5.36 4.66 4.34
CA THR A 14 4.12 5.30 3.89
C THR A 14 4.15 6.82 3.96
N LYS A 15 5.09 7.41 4.72
CA LYS A 15 5.24 8.88 4.82
C LYS A 15 6.02 9.50 3.65
N CYS A 16 7.14 8.90 3.25
CA CYS A 16 8.04 9.50 2.24
C CYS A 16 8.30 8.61 1.02
N GLY A 17 7.80 7.38 0.99
CA GLY A 17 7.96 6.45 -0.13
C GLY A 17 9.30 5.70 -0.16
N HIS A 18 10.24 5.97 0.75
CA HIS A 18 11.54 5.27 0.77
C HIS A 18 11.36 3.76 0.93
N VAL A 19 11.96 2.97 0.03
CA VAL A 19 11.80 1.51 -0.04
C VAL A 19 12.94 0.80 0.66
N HIS A 20 12.62 0.04 1.70
CA HIS A 20 13.55 -0.87 2.36
C HIS A 20 13.61 -2.19 1.60
N GLN A 21 14.80 -2.58 1.15
CA GLN A 21 15.00 -3.80 0.35
C GLN A 21 14.96 -5.09 1.17
N LYS A 22 15.09 -4.99 2.50
CA LYS A 22 15.10 -6.11 3.43
C LYS A 22 14.25 -5.76 4.64
N LEU A 23 13.40 -6.69 5.05
CA LEU A 23 12.68 -6.65 6.31
C LEU A 23 13.56 -7.31 7.39
N GLY A 24 13.91 -6.56 8.42
CA GLY A 24 14.53 -7.12 9.63
C GLY A 24 13.47 -7.71 10.59
N GLY A 25 13.92 -8.34 11.68
CA GLY A 25 13.03 -8.92 12.70
C GLY A 25 12.37 -7.90 13.66
N SER A 26 12.74 -6.61 13.59
CA SER A 26 12.21 -5.57 14.49
C SER A 26 10.70 -5.37 14.32
N LYS A 27 9.96 -5.28 15.44
CA LYS A 27 8.53 -4.92 15.47
C LYS A 27 8.28 -3.44 15.15
N VAL A 28 9.32 -2.62 15.24
CA VAL A 28 9.27 -1.19 14.96
C VAL A 28 9.94 -0.94 13.61
N PHE A 29 9.20 -0.30 12.71
CA PHE A 29 9.72 0.25 11.48
C PHE A 29 10.25 1.66 11.74
N LYS A 30 11.49 1.94 11.32
CA LYS A 30 12.09 3.27 11.35
C LYS A 30 12.68 3.58 9.98
N CYS A 31 12.24 4.68 9.39
CA CYS A 31 12.78 5.14 8.12
C CYS A 31 14.11 5.87 8.31
N PRO A 32 15.18 5.51 7.58
CA PRO A 32 16.46 6.18 7.66
C PRO A 32 16.44 7.57 7.02
N GLU A 33 15.56 7.81 6.05
CA GLU A 33 15.53 9.09 5.32
C GLU A 33 14.76 10.20 6.06
N CYS A 34 13.56 9.91 6.56
CA CYS A 34 12.72 10.93 7.20
C CYS A 34 12.53 10.73 8.71
N GLY A 35 13.19 9.73 9.29
CA GLY A 35 13.13 9.42 10.73
C GLY A 35 11.78 8.91 11.24
N HIS A 36 10.79 8.76 10.36
CA HIS A 36 9.44 8.32 10.75
C HIS A 36 9.47 6.92 11.35
N THR A 37 8.77 6.76 12.47
CA THR A 37 8.76 5.54 13.25
C THR A 37 7.32 5.11 13.48
N LEU A 38 7.03 3.84 13.22
CA LEU A 38 5.72 3.22 13.45
C LEU A 38 5.86 1.72 13.66
N ASN A 39 4.79 1.06 14.09
CA ASN A 39 4.77 -0.40 14.12
C ASN A 39 4.92 -0.96 12.69
N ARG A 40 5.74 -1.99 12.52
CA ARG A 40 6.02 -2.61 11.23
C ARG A 40 4.77 -3.17 10.58
N ASP A 41 3.89 -3.82 11.34
CA ASP A 41 2.71 -4.49 10.79
C ASP A 41 1.67 -3.43 10.36
N PHE A 42 1.53 -2.32 11.11
CA PHE A 42 0.74 -1.16 10.67
C PHE A 42 1.29 -0.53 9.38
N ASN A 43 2.62 -0.35 9.27
CA ASN A 43 3.22 0.17 8.04
C ASN A 43 2.96 -0.74 6.84
N GLY A 44 3.07 -2.06 7.04
CA GLY A 44 2.79 -3.07 6.01
C GLY A 44 1.33 -3.03 5.55
N ALA A 45 0.39 -3.05 6.49
CA ALA A 45 -1.05 -2.97 6.19
C ALA A 45 -1.41 -1.66 5.46
N LEU A 46 -0.86 -0.53 5.93
CA LEU A 46 -1.07 0.77 5.31
C LEU A 46 -0.50 0.83 3.88
N GLY A 47 0.69 0.26 3.65
CA GLY A 47 1.26 0.14 2.32
C GLY A 47 0.37 -0.65 1.35
N ILE A 48 -0.21 -1.77 1.81
CA ILE A 48 -1.16 -2.56 1.02
C ILE A 48 -2.42 -1.75 0.70
N MET A 49 -2.99 -1.08 1.71
CA MET A 49 -4.17 -0.23 1.53
C MET A 49 -3.91 0.88 0.50
N LEU A 50 -2.79 1.59 0.62
CA LEU A 50 -2.40 2.67 -0.30
C LEU A 50 -2.18 2.15 -1.72
N LYS A 51 -1.59 0.95 -1.86
CA LYS A 51 -1.44 0.29 -3.17
C LYS A 51 -2.80 -0.05 -3.77
N ALA A 52 -3.70 -0.63 -3.00
CA ALA A 52 -5.06 -0.92 -3.44
C ALA A 52 -5.81 0.34 -3.88
N LEU A 53 -5.73 1.42 -3.10
CA LEU A 53 -6.32 2.71 -3.46
C LEU A 53 -5.71 3.30 -4.74
N SER A 54 -4.39 3.19 -4.92
CA SER A 54 -3.71 3.69 -6.12
C SER A 54 -4.05 2.88 -7.37
N ASP A 55 -4.22 1.57 -7.22
CA ASP A 55 -4.60 0.67 -8.31
C ASP A 55 -6.11 0.76 -8.62
N THR A 56 -6.91 1.35 -7.72
CA THR A 56 -8.35 1.54 -7.90
C THR A 56 -8.61 2.74 -8.79
N THR A 57 -9.36 2.53 -9.88
CA THR A 57 -9.80 3.63 -10.75
C THR A 57 -10.91 4.44 -10.08
N PHE A 58 -10.69 5.75 -9.90
CA PHE A 58 -11.68 6.69 -9.41
C PHE A 58 -11.80 7.89 -10.34
N THR A 59 -13.00 8.45 -10.43
CA THR A 59 -13.29 9.68 -11.17
C THR A 59 -13.40 10.81 -10.17
N VAL A 60 -12.59 11.86 -10.32
CA VAL A 60 -12.71 13.07 -9.48
C VAL A 60 -13.68 14.03 -10.16
N VAL A 61 -14.81 14.30 -9.49
CA VAL A 61 -15.74 15.34 -9.92
C VAL A 61 -15.19 16.70 -9.47
N LYS A 62 -15.44 17.77 -10.25
CA LYS A 62 -14.88 19.13 -10.05
C LYS A 62 -15.08 19.72 -8.63
N ASN A 63 -15.95 19.14 -7.82
CA ASN A 63 -16.24 19.56 -6.44
C ASN A 63 -15.35 18.85 -5.39
N GLY A 64 -14.34 18.08 -5.82
CA GLY A 64 -13.44 17.34 -4.91
C GLY A 64 -13.96 15.97 -4.46
N ASN A 65 -15.13 15.55 -4.96
CA ASN A 65 -15.67 14.22 -4.70
C ASN A 65 -14.95 13.19 -5.58
N ALA A 66 -14.49 12.08 -5.00
CA ALA A 66 -13.96 10.94 -5.74
C ALA A 66 -15.04 9.84 -5.78
N ILE A 67 -15.45 9.45 -6.98
CA ILE A 67 -16.38 8.33 -7.18
C ILE A 67 -15.54 7.13 -7.62
N VAL A 68 -15.59 6.04 -6.85
CA VAL A 68 -14.93 4.80 -7.23
C VAL A 68 -15.78 4.13 -8.31
N ALA A 69 -15.21 3.95 -9.50
CA ALA A 69 -15.84 3.15 -10.54
C ALA A 69 -15.57 1.67 -10.23
N GLN A 70 -16.32 1.09 -9.29
CA GLN A 70 -16.29 -0.36 -9.09
C GLN A 70 -17.08 -1.00 -10.23
N TYR A 71 -16.38 -1.58 -11.20
CA TYR A 71 -17.00 -2.58 -12.06
C TYR A 71 -17.43 -3.74 -11.15
N SER A 72 -18.68 -4.16 -11.26
CA SER A 72 -19.37 -5.10 -10.37
C SER A 72 -18.83 -6.54 -10.39
N ASP A 73 -17.59 -6.76 -10.82
CA ASP A 73 -16.95 -8.08 -10.93
C ASP A 73 -15.69 -8.17 -10.04
N ILE A 74 -15.85 -7.79 -8.77
CA ILE A 74 -14.89 -8.17 -7.74
C ILE A 74 -15.16 -9.66 -7.48
N ARG A 75 -14.32 -10.54 -8.06
CA ARG A 75 -14.22 -11.90 -7.55
C ARG A 75 -13.68 -11.83 -6.13
N CYS A 76 -14.61 -11.82 -5.17
CA CYS A 76 -14.30 -12.02 -3.77
C CYS A 76 -13.68 -13.41 -3.63
N CYS A 77 -12.36 -13.48 -3.46
CA CYS A 77 -11.75 -14.68 -2.92
C CYS A 77 -12.10 -14.70 -1.43
N THR A 78 -13.17 -15.40 -1.08
CA THR A 78 -13.46 -15.77 0.31
C THR A 78 -12.36 -16.71 0.79
N ALA A 79 -11.81 -16.45 1.98
CA ALA A 79 -10.83 -17.30 2.62
C ALA A 79 -11.45 -18.61 3.12
#